data_AF-A0A2S9GC85-F1
#
_entry.id   AF-A0A2S9GC85-F1
#
_cell.length_a   1.000
_cell.length_b   1.000
_cell.length_c   1.000
_cell.angle_alpha   90.00
_cell.angle_beta   90.00
_cell.angle_gamma   90.00
#
_symmetry.space_group_name_H-M   'P 1'
#
loop_
_entity.id
_entity.type
_entity.pdbx_description
1 polymer ?
#
loop_
_entity_poly.entity_id
_entity_poly.type
_entity_poly.pdbx_seq_one_letter_code
_entity_poly.pdbx_strand_id
1 'polypeptide(L)'
;GRTRRWGLKRHIAVAPWSDVVEVYWSDDPEAGEAYVTPVAQDCVGIAILTSRQGRFDDHLNGFPRLRERIDGLPHEPDRAAGPLR
;
A
#
# COMPACT_ATOMS: atom_id res chain seq x y z
N GLY A 1 -20.88 10.70 10.86
CA GLY A 1 -20.16 11.36 9.74
C GLY A 1 -19.31 10.31 9.05
N ARG A 2 -19.25 10.30 7.73
CA ARG A 2 -18.52 9.28 6.97
C ARG A 2 -17.05 9.29 7.38
N THR A 3 -16.51 8.16 7.85
CA THR A 3 -15.11 8.00 8.24
C THR A 3 -14.24 8.49 7.08
N ARG A 4 -13.39 9.48 7.31
CA ARG A 4 -12.47 9.96 6.27
C ARG A 4 -11.52 8.81 5.93
N ARG A 5 -11.29 8.58 4.64
CA ARG A 5 -10.32 7.60 4.18
C ARG A 5 -9.17 8.33 3.50
N TRP A 6 -7.96 7.88 3.78
CA TRP A 6 -6.73 8.38 3.18
C TRP A 6 -6.20 7.33 2.20
N GLY A 7 -5.68 7.80 1.07
CA GLY A 7 -5.03 6.94 0.08
C GLY A 7 -3.54 7.26 0.00
N LEU A 8 -2.68 6.29 0.28
CA LEU A 8 -1.24 6.42 0.10
C LEU A 8 -0.79 5.54 -1.06
N LYS A 9 0.14 6.02 -1.88
CA LYS A 9 0.71 5.26 -2.98
C LYS A 9 2.22 5.30 -2.97
N ARG A 10 2.85 4.15 -3.22
CA ARG A 10 4.29 4.00 -3.42
C ARG A 10 4.57 3.03 -4.57
N HIS A 11 5.62 3.29 -5.34
CA HIS A 11 6.13 2.35 -6.33
C HIS A 11 7.40 1.70 -5.76
N ILE A 12 7.44 0.37 -5.74
CA ILE A 12 8.58 -0.42 -5.26
C ILE A 12 9.31 -1.00 -6.47
N ALA A 13 10.63 -0.83 -6.53
CA ALA A 13 11.49 -1.31 -7.60
C ALA A 13 11.77 -2.82 -7.43
N VAL A 14 10.80 -3.63 -7.85
CA VAL A 14 10.84 -5.09 -7.82
C VAL A 14 9.99 -5.65 -8.94
N ALA A 15 10.46 -6.74 -9.56
CA ALA A 15 9.68 -7.46 -10.55
C ALA A 15 8.34 -7.93 -9.95
N PRO A 16 7.21 -7.77 -10.66
CA PRO A 16 5.94 -8.28 -10.19
C PRO A 16 6.00 -9.79 -9.93
N TRP A 17 5.44 -10.20 -8.80
CA TRP A 17 5.39 -11.60 -8.40
C TRP A 17 4.08 -12.32 -8.76
N SER A 18 3.17 -11.57 -9.34
CA SER A 18 1.88 -12.03 -9.84
C SER A 18 1.52 -11.20 -11.07
N ASP A 19 0.69 -11.75 -11.93
CA ASP A 19 0.07 -11.08 -13.07
C ASP A 19 -1.30 -10.47 -12.74
N VAL A 20 -1.80 -10.68 -11.52
CA VAL A 20 -3.07 -10.11 -11.05
C VAL A 20 -2.87 -8.97 -10.05
N VAL A 21 -3.94 -8.21 -9.82
CA VAL A 21 -4.01 -7.29 -8.69
C VAL A 21 -4.28 -8.09 -7.43
N GLU A 22 -3.38 -8.01 -6.45
CA GLU A 22 -3.58 -8.60 -5.13
C GLU A 22 -4.22 -7.56 -4.20
N VAL A 23 -5.17 -8.02 -3.37
CA VAL A 23 -5.80 -7.20 -2.33
C VAL A 23 -5.55 -7.86 -0.98
N TYR A 24 -4.95 -7.10 -0.07
CA TYR A 24 -4.68 -7.49 1.30
C TYR A 24 -5.64 -6.73 2.21
N TRP A 25 -6.43 -7.46 2.99
CA TRP A 25 -7.24 -6.89 4.07
C TRP A 25 -6.45 -7.03 5.37
N SER A 26 -6.39 -5.95 6.16
CA SER A 26 -5.79 -6.02 7.49
C SER A 26 -6.79 -6.61 8.49
N ASP A 27 -6.27 -7.33 9.48
CA ASP A 27 -7.05 -7.73 10.66
C ASP A 27 -7.35 -6.55 11.59
N ASP A 28 -6.61 -5.44 11.48
CA ASP A 28 -6.98 -4.15 12.08
C ASP A 28 -7.91 -3.38 11.13
N PRO A 29 -9.21 -3.22 11.46
CA PRO A 29 -10.17 -2.53 10.60
C PRO A 29 -9.77 -1.08 10.26
N GLU A 30 -8.97 -0.43 11.11
CA GLU A 30 -8.51 0.94 10.88
C GLU A 30 -7.33 1.01 9.89
N ALA A 31 -6.57 -0.08 9.74
CA ALA A 31 -5.50 -0.18 8.74
C ALA A 31 -6.07 -0.35 7.31
N GLY A 32 -7.24 -0.97 7.18
CA GLY A 32 -8.01 -1.03 5.94
C GLY A 32 -7.46 -2.04 4.92
N GLU A 33 -7.33 -1.63 3.66
CA GLU A 33 -6.91 -2.50 2.57
C GLU A 33 -5.68 -1.97 1.81
N ALA A 34 -4.83 -2.90 1.36
CA ALA A 34 -3.70 -2.63 0.48
C ALA A 34 -3.86 -3.35 -0.86
N TYR A 35 -3.61 -2.62 -1.93
CA TYR A 35 -3.62 -3.12 -3.30
C TYR A 35 -2.20 -3.19 -3.82
N VAL A 36 -1.86 -4.31 -4.46
CA VAL A 36 -0.60 -4.48 -5.18
C VAL A 36 -0.92 -4.67 -6.64
N THR A 37 -0.37 -3.78 -7.48
CA THR A 37 -0.59 -3.77 -8.92
C THR A 37 0.73 -3.92 -9.66
N PRO A 38 0.89 -4.92 -10.55
CA PRO A 38 1.96 -4.92 -11.53
C PRO A 38 1.88 -3.66 -12.41
N VAL A 39 2.90 -2.81 -12.41
CA VAL A 39 2.89 -1.55 -13.21
C VAL A 39 3.98 -1.50 -14.27
N ALA A 40 5.07 -2.25 -14.10
CA ALA A 40 6.11 -2.47 -15.09
C ALA A 40 6.81 -3.81 -14.84
N GLN A 41 7.76 -4.20 -15.70
CA GLN A 41 8.51 -5.46 -15.55
C GLN A 41 9.37 -5.53 -14.29
N ASP A 42 9.74 -4.38 -13.73
CA ASP A 42 10.61 -4.19 -12.57
C ASP A 42 9.96 -3.33 -11.48
N CYS A 43 8.63 -3.19 -11.53
CA CYS A 43 7.93 -2.31 -10.60
C CYS A 43 6.53 -2.81 -10.21
N VAL A 44 6.26 -2.76 -8.91
CA VAL A 44 4.91 -2.91 -8.35
C VAL A 44 4.45 -1.59 -7.73
N GLY A 45 3.21 -1.22 -8.03
CA GLY A 45 2.53 -0.13 -7.35
C GLY A 45 1.76 -0.66 -6.14
N ILE A 46 1.96 -0.03 -4.98
CA ILE A 46 1.22 -0.34 -3.77
C ILE A 46 0.36 0.86 -3.40
N ALA A 47 -0.94 0.63 -3.21
CA ALA A 47 -1.88 1.63 -2.71
C ALA A 47 -2.51 1.15 -1.41
N ILE A 48 -2.52 1.98 -0.37
CA ILE A 48 -3.13 1.68 0.93
C ILE A 48 -4.31 2.64 1.15
N LEU A 49 -5.47 2.08 1.47
CA LEU A 49 -6.67 2.80 1.86
C LEU A 49 -6.98 2.57 3.34
N THR A 50 -6.90 3.63 4.14
CA THR A 50 -6.96 3.55 5.61
C THR A 50 -7.81 4.67 6.19
N SER A 51 -8.32 4.48 7.42
CA SER A 51 -8.96 5.52 8.24
C SER A 51 -7.99 6.18 9.24
N ARG A 52 -6.69 5.94 9.12
CA ARG A 52 -5.65 6.57 9.94
C ARG A 52 -4.81 7.52 9.10
N GLN A 53 -4.40 8.64 9.68
CA GLN A 53 -3.30 9.43 9.13
C GLN A 53 -1.97 8.84 9.58
N GLY A 54 -0.99 8.80 8.69
CA GLY A 54 0.33 8.24 8.97
C GLY A 54 1.20 8.25 7.73
N ARG A 55 2.44 7.79 7.90
CA ARG A 55 3.34 7.54 6.77
C ARG A 55 3.04 6.16 6.18
N PHE A 56 3.43 5.94 4.93
CA PHE A 56 3.23 4.67 4.26
C PHE A 56 3.81 3.48 5.05
N ASP A 57 5.01 3.65 5.61
CA ASP A 57 5.69 2.62 6.41
C ASP A 57 4.94 2.29 7.72
N ASP A 58 4.28 3.27 8.33
CA ASP A 58 3.46 3.03 9.53
C ASP A 58 2.27 2.14 9.20
N HIS A 59 1.66 2.35 8.02
CA HIS A 59 0.51 1.57 7.57
C HIS A 59 0.87 0.15 7.12
N LEU A 60 2.09 -0.07 6.60
CA LEU A 60 2.57 -1.43 6.27
C LEU A 60 2.57 -2.39 7.46
N ASN A 61 2.61 -1.87 8.70
CA ASN A 61 2.48 -2.70 9.90
C ASN A 61 1.15 -3.47 9.97
N GLY A 62 0.10 -2.96 9.33
CA GLY A 62 -1.19 -3.65 9.21
C GLY A 62 -1.18 -4.81 8.20
N PHE A 63 -0.10 -4.98 7.43
CA PHE A 63 0.01 -5.97 6.36
C PHE A 63 1.35 -6.75 6.45
N PRO A 64 1.58 -7.57 7.50
CA PRO A 64 2.89 -8.16 7.77
C PRO A 64 3.49 -8.94 6.59
N ARG A 65 2.67 -9.76 5.92
CA ARG A 65 3.09 -10.54 4.74
C ARG A 65 3.52 -9.64 3.57
N LEU A 66 2.83 -8.52 3.37
CA LEU A 66 3.20 -7.55 2.33
C LEU A 66 4.48 -6.80 2.72
N ARG A 67 4.59 -6.40 3.99
CA ARG A 67 5.78 -5.73 4.54
C ARG A 67 7.03 -6.58 4.37
N GLU A 68 6.99 -7.84 4.80
CA GLU A 68 8.12 -8.78 4.67
C GLU A 68 8.62 -8.90 3.24
N ARG A 69 7.70 -8.86 2.27
CA ARG A 69 8.04 -9.00 0.85
C ARG A 69 8.80 -7.81 0.28
N ILE A 70 8.54 -6.61 0.77
CA ILE A 70 9.07 -5.36 0.21
C ILE A 70 10.11 -4.70 1.10
N ASP A 71 10.40 -5.28 2.26
CA ASP A 71 11.34 -4.73 3.24
C ASP A 71 12.73 -4.56 2.61
N GLY A 72 13.31 -3.37 2.82
CA GLY A 72 14.62 -3.01 2.27
C GLY A 72 14.68 -2.79 0.75
N LEU A 73 13.58 -2.96 0.01
CA LEU A 73 13.58 -2.74 -1.45
C LEU A 73 13.58 -1.24 -1.80
N PRO A 74 14.29 -0.83 -2.87
CA PRO A 74 14.26 0.55 -3.32
C PRO A 74 12.85 0.96 -3.74
N HIS A 75 12.49 2.22 -3.48
CA HIS A 75 11.18 2.73 -3.84
C HIS A 75 11.23 4.22 -4.17
N GLU A 76 10.29 4.65 -5.00
CA GLU A 76 10.06 6.07 -5.27
C GLU A 76 9.53 6.80 -4.02
N PRO A 77 9.61 8.14 -3.97
CA PRO A 77 9.02 8.92 -2.89
C PRO A 77 7.50 8.70 -2.75
N ASP A 78 7.01 8.82 -1.52
CA ASP A 78 5.58 8.68 -1.20
C ASP A 78 4.74 9.68 -1.98
N ARG A 79 3.73 9.17 -2.68
CA ARG A 79 2.67 9.99 -3.28
C ARG A 79 1.40 9.79 -2.48
N ALA A 80 1.13 10.73 -1.56
CA ALA A 80 -0.14 10.77 -0.85
C ALA A 80 -1.22 11.36 -1.77
N ALA A 81 -2.34 10.66 -1.92
CA ALA A 81 -3.57 11.29 -2.34
C ALA A 81 -4.25 11.82 -1.07
N GLY A 82 -4.61 13.10 -1.06
CA GLY A 82 -5.44 13.68 0.02
C GLY A 82 -6.73 12.89 0.24
N PRO A 83 -7.49 13.18 1.30
CA PRO A 83 -8.63 12.35 1.72
C PRO A 83 -9.57 12.06 0.55
N LEU A 84 -9.81 10.78 0.29
CA LEU A 84 -10.72 10.31 -0.74
C LEU A 84 -12.14 10.70 -0.30
N ARG A 85 -12.81 11.51 -1.12
CA ARG A 85 -14.17 11.97 -0.88
C ARG A 85 -15.18 10.97 -1.41
#